data_AF-A0A321LY66-F1
#
_entry.id   AF-A0A321LY66-F1
#
_cell.length_a   1.000
_cell.length_b   1.000
_cell.length_c   1.000
_cell.angle_alpha   90.00
_cell.angle_beta   90.00
_cell.angle_gamma   90.00
#
_symmetry.space_group_name_H-M   'P 1'
#
loop_
_entity.id
_entity.type
_entity.pdbx_description
1 polymer ?
#
loop_
_entity_poly.entity_id
_entity_poly.type
_entity_poly.pdbx_seq_one_letter_code
_entity_poly.pdbx_strand_id
1 'polypeptide(L)'
;MEVIRYLPSLQRQSLIRKYLRKREIGRSKFIRQIVGDVLDGVLPGVISRRFHDGLADVLARTAVAVRERYELDHVCLSGETFQNIYLAERLEELLLQHHFQVFTHAEVPCGDGGLSLGQAMVAAATLASRQEHSEKSQTELAGAAL
;
A
#
# COMPACT_ATOMS: atom_id res chain seq x y z
N MET A 1 5.01 -14.42 7.47
CA MET A 1 4.50 -14.61 6.08
C MET A 1 5.06 -15.87 5.40
N GLU A 2 5.96 -16.64 6.02
CA GLU A 2 6.63 -17.79 5.40
C GLU A 2 5.73 -19.02 5.16
N VAL A 3 4.68 -19.20 5.96
CA VAL A 3 3.79 -20.39 5.90
C VAL A 3 3.02 -20.50 4.58
N ILE A 4 2.71 -19.37 3.92
CA ILE A 4 1.90 -19.36 2.68
C ILE A 4 2.66 -19.96 1.49
N ARG A 5 4.00 -19.87 1.53
CA ARG A 5 4.86 -20.26 0.40
C ARG A 5 4.89 -21.78 0.17
N TYR A 6 4.58 -22.58 1.21
CA TYR A 6 4.66 -24.04 1.19
C TYR A 6 3.31 -24.76 1.05
N LEU A 7 2.19 -24.03 0.91
CA LEU A 7 0.86 -24.65 0.80
C LEU A 7 0.50 -25.05 -0.65
N PRO A 8 -0.21 -26.17 -0.85
CA PRO A 8 -0.80 -26.58 -2.13
C PRO A 8 -1.73 -25.49 -2.71
N SER A 9 -1.83 -25.41 -4.03
CA SER A 9 -2.47 -24.30 -4.77
C SER A 9 -3.90 -23.97 -4.30
N LEU A 10 -4.74 -24.97 -4.01
CA LEU A 10 -6.12 -24.78 -3.56
C LEU A 10 -6.23 -24.29 -2.10
N GLN A 11 -5.39 -24.82 -1.19
CA GLN A 11 -5.35 -24.36 0.21
C GLN A 11 -4.76 -22.94 0.31
N ARG A 12 -3.79 -22.62 -0.54
CA ARG A 12 -3.24 -21.27 -0.69
C ARG A 12 -4.30 -20.27 -1.15
N GLN A 13 -5.08 -20.61 -2.18
CA GLN A 13 -6.17 -19.74 -2.66
C GLN A 13 -7.26 -19.52 -1.61
N SER A 14 -7.66 -20.57 -0.88
CA SER A 14 -8.62 -20.49 0.23
C SER A 14 -8.14 -19.59 1.37
N LEU A 15 -6.88 -19.75 1.80
CA LEU A 15 -6.27 -18.91 2.83
C LEU A 15 -6.06 -17.47 2.36
N ILE A 16 -5.58 -17.24 1.14
CA ILE A 16 -5.46 -15.89 0.56
C ILE A 16 -6.84 -15.22 0.53
N ARG A 17 -7.90 -15.90 0.05
CA ARG A 17 -9.27 -15.36 0.09
C ARG A 17 -9.73 -15.03 1.50
N LYS A 18 -9.50 -15.92 2.48
CA LYS A 18 -9.89 -15.75 3.88
C LYS A 18 -9.14 -14.59 4.56
N TYR A 19 -7.85 -14.43 4.26
CA TYR A 19 -7.01 -13.36 4.81
C TYR A 19 -7.25 -12.01 4.13
N LEU A 20 -7.49 -11.98 2.81
CA LEU A 20 -7.81 -10.76 2.07
C LEU A 20 -9.18 -10.21 2.48
N ARG A 21 -10.20 -11.08 2.68
CA ARG A 21 -11.54 -10.65 3.14
C ARG A 21 -11.53 -9.85 4.44
N LYS A 22 -10.55 -10.08 5.32
CA LYS A 22 -10.40 -9.36 6.60
C LYS A 22 -9.75 -7.98 6.46
N ARG A 23 -9.26 -7.60 5.28
CA ARG A 23 -8.56 -6.32 5.01
C ARG A 23 -9.12 -5.60 3.77
N GLU A 24 -10.39 -5.86 3.42
CA GLU A 24 -11.04 -5.20 2.29
C GLU A 24 -11.73 -3.90 2.72
N ILE A 25 -11.55 -2.85 1.92
CA ILE A 25 -12.38 -1.65 2.00
C ILE A 25 -13.75 -1.95 1.37
N GLY A 26 -14.82 -1.68 2.12
CA GLY A 26 -16.20 -1.99 1.72
C GLY A 26 -16.71 -1.17 0.53
N ARG A 27 -16.40 -1.60 -0.70
CA ARG A 27 -16.77 -0.92 -1.96
C ARG A 27 -18.27 -0.72 -2.18
N SER A 28 -19.10 -1.61 -1.65
CA SER A 28 -20.53 -1.63 -1.97
C SER A 28 -21.28 -0.42 -1.40
N LYS A 29 -20.75 0.21 -0.33
CA LYS A 29 -21.29 1.48 0.19
C LYS A 29 -21.01 2.66 -0.74
N PHE A 30 -19.80 2.74 -1.30
CA PHE A 30 -19.45 3.78 -2.28
C PHE A 30 -20.38 3.75 -3.49
N ILE A 31 -20.55 2.57 -4.09
CA ILE A 31 -21.40 2.44 -5.29
C ILE A 31 -22.85 2.77 -4.97
N ARG A 32 -23.39 2.30 -3.83
CA ARG A 32 -24.75 2.64 -3.42
C ARG A 32 -24.96 4.14 -3.21
N GLN A 33 -23.99 4.83 -2.61
CA GLN A 33 -24.10 6.28 -2.41
C GLN A 33 -24.05 7.03 -3.75
N ILE A 34 -23.15 6.65 -4.66
CA ILE A 34 -23.09 7.25 -6.00
C ILE A 34 -24.42 7.06 -6.74
N VAL A 35 -24.97 5.83 -6.72
CA VAL A 35 -26.25 5.55 -7.37
C VAL A 35 -27.38 6.36 -6.74
N GLY A 36 -27.43 6.47 -5.41
CA GLY A 36 -28.39 7.32 -4.71
C GLY A 36 -28.30 8.78 -5.16
N ASP A 37 -27.09 9.36 -5.13
CA ASP A 37 -26.85 10.74 -5.56
C ASP A 37 -27.25 10.97 -7.03
N VAL A 38 -27.03 9.99 -7.92
CA VAL A 38 -27.49 10.05 -9.32
C VAL A 38 -29.01 10.05 -9.42
N LEU A 39 -29.69 9.16 -8.68
CA LEU A 39 -31.15 9.07 -8.67
C LEU A 39 -31.80 10.32 -8.06
N ASP A 40 -31.13 10.97 -7.12
CA ASP A 40 -31.56 12.22 -6.48
C ASP A 40 -31.24 13.48 -7.33
N GLY A 41 -30.65 13.31 -8.52
CA GLY A 41 -30.34 14.40 -9.43
C GLY A 41 -29.19 15.32 -8.97
N VAL A 42 -28.30 14.81 -8.11
CA VAL A 42 -27.13 15.56 -7.65
C VAL A 42 -26.20 15.85 -8.83
N LEU A 43 -25.64 17.06 -8.86
CA LEU A 43 -24.72 17.46 -9.93
C LEU A 43 -23.50 16.52 -10.02
N PRO A 44 -23.10 16.05 -11.21
CA PRO A 44 -22.00 15.10 -11.37
C PRO A 44 -20.68 15.54 -10.72
N GLY A 45 -20.36 16.83 -10.77
CA GLY A 45 -19.16 17.38 -10.11
C GLY A 45 -19.18 17.20 -8.59
N VAL A 46 -20.34 17.31 -7.95
CA VAL A 46 -20.52 17.08 -6.51
C VAL A 46 -20.36 15.60 -6.17
N ILE A 47 -20.94 14.71 -6.98
CA ILE A 47 -20.79 13.26 -6.81
C ILE A 47 -19.32 12.85 -6.93
N SER A 48 -18.64 13.34 -7.97
CA SER A 48 -17.21 13.11 -8.18
C SER A 48 -16.37 13.57 -6.99
N ARG A 49 -16.62 14.80 -6.49
CA ARG A 49 -15.91 15.34 -5.32
C ARG A 49 -16.13 14.48 -4.08
N ARG A 50 -17.38 14.12 -3.76
CA ARG A 50 -17.72 13.25 -2.63
C ARG A 50 -17.04 11.89 -2.71
N PHE A 51 -16.99 11.31 -3.91
CA PHE A 51 -16.29 10.05 -4.13
C PHE A 51 -14.80 10.16 -3.79
N HIS A 52 -14.11 11.15 -4.35
CA HIS A 52 -12.68 11.33 -4.10
C HIS A 52 -12.37 11.66 -2.64
N ASP A 53 -13.19 12.53 -2.00
CA ASP A 53 -13.06 12.86 -0.58
C ASP A 53 -13.25 11.62 0.32
N GLY A 54 -14.29 10.83 0.03
CA GLY A 54 -14.54 9.59 0.76
C GLY A 54 -13.42 8.57 0.56
N LEU A 55 -12.87 8.47 -0.65
CA LEU A 55 -11.77 7.55 -0.94
C LEU A 55 -10.50 7.97 -0.18
N ALA A 56 -10.15 9.26 -0.19
CA ALA A 56 -9.01 9.78 0.56
C ALA A 56 -9.16 9.54 2.07
N ASP A 57 -10.33 9.82 2.65
CA ASP A 57 -10.61 9.58 4.07
C ASP A 57 -10.46 8.10 4.45
N VAL A 58 -11.01 7.18 3.65
CA VAL A 58 -10.88 5.75 3.94
C VAL A 58 -9.44 5.25 3.82
N LEU A 59 -8.67 5.76 2.86
CA LEU A 59 -7.24 5.43 2.72
C LEU A 59 -6.43 5.96 3.92
N ALA A 60 -6.65 7.20 4.33
CA ALA A 60 -5.99 7.79 5.50
C ALA A 60 -6.30 7.00 6.79
N ARG A 61 -7.56 6.66 7.03
CA ARG A 61 -7.98 5.81 8.17
C ARG A 61 -7.34 4.43 8.12
N THR A 62 -7.18 3.86 6.93
CA THR A 62 -6.51 2.58 6.75
C THR A 62 -5.03 2.68 7.12
N ALA A 63 -4.35 3.75 6.71
CA ALA A 63 -2.96 4.00 7.10
C ALA A 63 -2.81 4.15 8.63
N VAL A 64 -3.70 4.91 9.28
CA VAL A 64 -3.74 5.03 10.75
C VAL A 64 -3.89 3.67 11.43
N ALA A 65 -4.85 2.86 10.99
CA ALA A 65 -5.07 1.53 11.55
C ALA A 65 -3.88 0.57 11.33
N VAL A 66 -3.14 0.73 10.22
CA VAL A 66 -1.88 0.00 9.98
C VAL A 66 -0.79 0.48 10.94
N ARG A 67 -0.64 1.79 11.14
CA ARG A 67 0.32 2.36 12.10
C ARG A 67 0.08 1.86 13.52
N GLU A 68 -1.17 1.90 14.01
CA GLU A 68 -1.51 1.44 15.35
C GLU A 68 -1.11 -0.02 15.61
N ARG A 69 -1.03 -0.82 14.54
CA ARG A 69 -0.70 -2.24 14.64
C ARG A 69 0.77 -2.56 14.43
N TYR A 70 1.48 -1.76 13.63
CA TYR A 70 2.83 -2.09 13.16
C TYR A 70 3.86 -0.98 13.44
N GLU A 71 3.44 0.10 14.08
CA GLU A 71 4.29 1.24 14.46
C GLU A 71 4.99 1.91 13.26
N LEU A 72 4.32 1.90 12.10
CA LEU A 72 4.82 2.52 10.87
C LEU A 72 4.29 3.95 10.71
N ASP A 73 5.17 4.90 10.45
CA ASP A 73 4.89 6.33 10.31
C ASP A 73 5.23 6.90 8.91
N HIS A 74 5.83 6.09 8.04
CA HIS A 74 6.15 6.45 6.65
C HIS A 74 5.08 5.89 5.69
N VAL A 75 4.58 6.73 4.78
CA VAL A 75 3.63 6.34 3.73
C VAL A 75 4.15 6.78 2.37
N CYS A 76 4.25 5.85 1.42
CA CYS A 76 4.60 6.16 0.04
C CYS A 76 3.36 6.08 -0.86
N LEU A 77 3.06 7.18 -1.58
CA LEU A 77 1.99 7.26 -2.56
C LEU A 77 2.56 6.95 -3.95
N SER A 78 2.08 5.87 -4.58
CA SER A 78 2.59 5.35 -5.85
C SER A 78 1.50 4.63 -6.63
N GLY A 79 1.67 4.50 -7.94
CA GLY A 79 0.70 3.94 -8.89
C GLY A 79 -0.05 5.04 -9.63
N GLU A 80 -0.57 4.70 -10.82
CA GLU A 80 -1.22 5.66 -11.73
C GLU A 80 -2.43 6.38 -11.12
N THR A 81 -3.08 5.77 -10.13
CA THR A 81 -4.20 6.39 -9.40
C THR A 81 -3.81 7.73 -8.77
N PHE A 82 -2.55 7.92 -8.37
CA PHE A 82 -2.06 9.18 -7.79
C PHE A 82 -1.58 10.20 -8.83
N GLN A 83 -1.75 9.94 -10.13
CA GLN A 83 -1.71 11.02 -11.15
C GLN A 83 -2.98 11.90 -11.08
N ASN A 84 -4.04 11.41 -10.43
CA ASN A 84 -5.16 12.25 -10.05
C ASN A 84 -4.71 13.22 -8.96
N ILE A 85 -4.31 14.43 -9.37
CA ILE A 85 -3.79 15.50 -8.49
C ILE A 85 -4.74 15.73 -7.32
N TYR A 86 -6.05 15.79 -7.60
CA TYR A 86 -7.04 16.04 -6.57
C TYR A 86 -7.03 14.98 -5.46
N LEU A 87 -6.96 13.69 -5.84
CA LEU A 87 -6.88 12.59 -4.87
C LEU A 87 -5.54 12.58 -4.13
N ALA A 88 -4.44 12.81 -4.85
CA ALA A 88 -3.09 12.79 -4.29
C ALA A 88 -2.91 13.87 -3.23
N GLU A 89 -3.20 15.12 -3.57
CA GLU A 89 -3.10 16.27 -2.65
C GLU A 89 -4.03 16.08 -1.45
N ARG A 90 -5.27 15.64 -1.68
CA ARG A 90 -6.23 15.46 -0.59
C ARG A 90 -5.81 14.35 0.38
N LEU A 91 -5.27 13.25 -0.12
CA LEU A 91 -4.78 12.17 0.72
C LEU A 91 -3.51 12.56 1.48
N GLU A 92 -2.58 13.23 0.79
CA GLU A 92 -1.36 13.75 1.42
C GLU A 92 -1.69 14.68 2.58
N GLU A 93 -2.60 15.64 2.38
CA GLU A 93 -3.04 16.56 3.42
C GLU A 93 -3.61 15.84 4.65
N LEU A 94 -4.48 14.84 4.44
CA LEU A 94 -5.05 14.03 5.53
C LEU A 94 -3.98 13.20 6.27
N LEU A 95 -3.01 12.64 5.54
CA LEU A 95 -1.92 11.87 6.13
C LEU A 95 -0.98 12.76 6.96
N LEU A 96 -0.64 13.95 6.47
CA LEU A 96 0.15 14.94 7.20
C LEU A 96 -0.56 15.41 8.47
N GLN A 97 -1.88 15.62 8.42
CA GLN A 97 -2.71 15.91 9.61
C GLN A 97 -2.67 14.78 10.65
N HIS A 98 -2.49 13.54 10.20
CA HIS A 98 -2.29 12.39 11.08
C HIS A 98 -0.82 12.15 11.45
N HIS A 99 0.08 13.09 11.16
CA HIS A 99 1.52 13.04 11.46
C HIS A 99 2.26 11.87 10.77
N PHE A 100 1.87 11.51 9.55
CA PHE A 100 2.68 10.63 8.72
C PHE A 100 3.78 11.42 7.99
N GLN A 101 4.91 10.77 7.73
CA GLN A 101 5.86 11.20 6.73
C GLN A 101 5.42 10.66 5.37
N VAL A 102 5.06 11.57 4.44
CA VAL A 102 4.50 11.19 3.14
C VAL A 102 5.55 11.36 2.05
N PHE A 103 5.70 10.33 1.23
CA PHE A 103 6.61 10.30 0.09
C PHE A 103 5.80 10.11 -1.19
N THR A 104 6.10 10.92 -2.20
CA THR A 104 5.58 10.76 -3.55
C THR A 104 6.72 10.70 -4.55
N HIS A 105 6.40 10.33 -5.78
CA HIS A 105 7.36 10.29 -6.87
C HIS A 105 7.78 11.70 -7.31
N ALA A 106 9.07 11.91 -7.54
CA ALA A 106 9.63 13.19 -8.00
C ALA A 106 10.40 13.08 -9.32
N GLU A 107 11.26 12.06 -9.46
CA GLU A 107 12.16 11.92 -10.61
C GLU A 107 11.68 10.90 -11.65
N VAL A 108 10.80 9.99 -11.25
CA VAL A 108 10.19 9.00 -12.13
C VAL A 108 8.67 9.09 -12.03
N PRO A 109 7.90 8.70 -13.05
CA PRO A 109 6.45 8.66 -12.94
C PRO A 109 5.99 7.66 -11.88
N CYS A 110 4.91 7.98 -11.16
CA CYS A 110 4.31 7.07 -10.19
C CYS A 110 3.70 5.80 -10.79
N GLY A 111 3.49 5.78 -12.11
CA GLY A 111 2.93 4.65 -12.86
C GLY A 111 3.98 3.69 -13.41
N ASP A 112 3.62 2.98 -14.49
CA ASP A 112 4.45 1.93 -15.07
C ASP A 112 5.81 2.42 -15.60
N GLY A 113 5.92 3.72 -15.93
CA GLY A 113 7.19 4.36 -16.28
C GLY A 113 8.25 4.29 -15.16
N GLY A 114 7.85 4.18 -13.90
CA GLY A 114 8.74 4.01 -12.74
C GLY A 114 8.88 2.56 -12.25
N LEU A 115 8.14 1.60 -12.82
CA LEU A 115 8.06 0.23 -12.30
C LEU A 115 9.39 -0.52 -12.38
N SER A 116 10.12 -0.35 -13.49
CA SER A 116 11.42 -1.00 -13.70
C SER A 116 12.46 -0.57 -12.66
N LEU A 117 12.46 0.70 -12.25
CA LEU A 117 13.31 1.21 -11.18
C LEU A 117 12.97 0.53 -9.85
N GLY A 118 11.68 0.46 -9.50
CA GLY A 118 11.23 -0.23 -8.29
C GLY A 118 11.68 -1.70 -8.26
N GLN A 119 11.56 -2.39 -9.40
CA GLN A 119 12.02 -3.78 -9.55
C GLN A 119 13.53 -3.92 -9.35
N ALA A 120 14.33 -3.03 -9.96
CA ALA A 120 15.78 -3.03 -9.83
C ALA A 120 16.21 -2.78 -8.37
N MET A 121 15.59 -1.82 -7.68
CA MET A 121 15.88 -1.51 -6.28
C MET A 121 15.55 -2.67 -5.33
N VAL A 122 14.40 -3.32 -5.53
CA VAL A 122 14.02 -4.52 -4.75
C VAL A 122 15.02 -5.66 -4.98
N ALA A 123 15.45 -5.88 -6.23
CA ALA A 123 16.45 -6.90 -6.55
C ALA A 123 17.79 -6.61 -5.87
N ALA A 124 18.28 -5.37 -5.94
CA ALA A 124 19.52 -4.95 -5.31
C ALA A 124 19.49 -5.14 -3.79
N ALA A 125 18.43 -4.69 -3.11
CA ALA A 125 18.27 -4.86 -1.66
C ALA A 125 18.18 -6.35 -1.25
N THR A 126 17.54 -7.18 -2.06
CA THR A 126 17.44 -8.62 -1.83
C THR A 126 18.80 -9.32 -1.96
N LEU A 127 19.66 -8.87 -2.89
CA LEU A 127 21.00 -9.42 -3.06
C LEU A 127 21.94 -9.00 -1.92
N ALA A 128 21.91 -7.73 -1.51
CA ALA A 128 22.72 -7.22 -0.41
C ALA A 128 22.44 -7.95 0.92
N SER A 129 21.15 -8.11 1.26
CA SER A 129 20.74 -8.82 2.50
C SER A 129 21.17 -10.29 2.55
N ARG A 130 21.37 -10.95 1.40
CA ARG A 130 21.90 -12.32 1.32
C ARG A 130 23.41 -12.39 1.55
N GLN A 131 24.16 -11.38 1.11
CA GLN A 131 25.60 -11.32 1.33
C GLN A 131 25.92 -11.13 2.81
N GLU A 132 25.21 -10.24 3.50
CA GLU A 132 25.38 -10.00 4.94
C GLU A 132 25.11 -11.25 5.81
N HIS A 133 24.12 -12.08 5.44
CA HIS A 133 23.84 -13.34 6.13
C HIS A 133 24.91 -14.42 5.87
N SER A 134 25.55 -14.40 4.70
CA SER A 134 26.63 -15.32 4.35
C SER A 134 27.91 -14.97 5.10
N GLU A 135 28.22 -13.68 5.26
CA GLU A 135 29.40 -13.19 5.99
C GLU A 135 29.28 -13.37 7.51
N LYS A 136 28.08 -13.14 8.09
CA LYS A 136 27.83 -13.40 9.52
C LYS A 136 27.92 -14.89 9.88
N SER A 137 27.37 -15.79 9.05
CA SER A 137 27.50 -17.24 9.25
C SER A 137 28.96 -17.73 9.18
N GLN A 138 29.77 -17.16 8.30
CA GLN A 138 31.19 -17.51 8.18
C GLN A 138 32.02 -16.98 9.37
N THR A 139 31.68 -15.79 9.88
CA THR A 139 32.37 -15.19 11.03
C THR A 139 32.02 -15.90 12.34
N GLU A 140 30.78 -16.36 12.53
CA GLU A 140 30.39 -17.20 13.68
C GLU A 140 31.03 -18.59 13.65
N LEU A 141 31.15 -19.22 12.47
CA LEU A 141 31.86 -20.49 12.30
C LEU A 141 33.36 -20.37 12.60
N ALA A 142 33.99 -19.23 12.23
CA ALA A 142 35.38 -18.96 12.55
C ALA A 142 35.62 -18.63 14.03
N GLY A 143 34.67 -17.94 14.68
CA GLY A 143 34.73 -17.61 16.11
C GLY A 143 34.46 -18.79 17.04
N ALA A 144 33.68 -19.79 16.62
CA ALA A 144 33.43 -21.02 17.38
C ALA A 144 34.56 -22.07 17.26
N ALA A 145 35.54 -21.85 16.38
CA ALA A 145 36.66 -22.74 16.13
C ALA A 145 37.97 -22.30 16.85
N LEU A 146 37.91 -21.26 17.68
CA LEU A 146 38.97 -20.76 18.56
C LEU A 146 38.58 -20.99 20.03
#